data_AF-A0A7Y6XD83-F1
#
_entry.id   AF-A0A7Y6XD83-F1
#
_cell.length_a   1.000
_cell.length_b   1.000
_cell.length_c   1.000
_cell.angle_alpha   90.00
_cell.angle_beta   90.00
_cell.angle_gamma   90.00
#
_symmetry.space_group_name_H-M   'P 1'
#
loop_
_entity.id
_entity.type
_entity.pdbx_description
1 polymer ?
#
loop_
_entity_poly.entity_id
_entity_poly.type
_entity_poly.pdbx_seq_one_letter_code
_entity_poly.pdbx_strand_id
1 'polypeptide(L)'
;MRCRLCFHLARAQSGQVAVETAIVLPLFVFLILGILQLGLMHQARLLTKYAAYKAVRAGSIHNASVKEMEKAAVAVLLPVLAKRSSGSDGIEYVRPVSSGQEFTTKWNEMMGNEMGDTDLKYAEVTICGPTKKEVGGSGGELDFDDPDNAASEDWKGSHRTKLRVQVTFNYRLIIPFADWVIFQSTRARDLPMLMRMKVRDEDRRAEAPRRFGSASTGEGPYDAAASKRIYIAPIRATYTMRMQSNLYLNTDDLPESNECLLPFSYKKSP
;
A
#
# COMPACT_ATOMS: atom_id res chain seq x y z
N MET A 1 31.38 68.81 -27.53
CA MET A 1 31.09 68.29 -26.16
C MET A 1 30.62 66.86 -26.27
N ARG A 2 31.21 65.96 -25.47
CA ARG A 2 30.95 64.50 -25.45
C ARG A 2 29.58 64.20 -24.83
N CYS A 3 28.84 63.25 -25.38
CA CYS A 3 27.83 62.51 -24.64
C CYS A 3 28.08 61.00 -24.79
N ARG A 4 28.93 60.48 -23.89
CA ARG A 4 28.99 59.05 -23.54
C ARG A 4 27.97 58.87 -22.43
N LEU A 5 26.80 58.27 -22.67
CA LEU A 5 25.97 57.60 -21.65
C LEU A 5 24.68 57.09 -22.33
N CYS A 6 24.69 55.91 -22.94
CA CYS A 6 23.44 55.23 -23.33
C CYS A 6 23.56 53.71 -23.59
N PHE A 7 24.62 53.05 -23.10
CA PHE A 7 24.86 51.62 -23.39
C PHE A 7 24.88 50.68 -22.17
N HIS A 8 24.50 51.16 -20.97
CA HIS A 8 24.59 50.34 -19.76
C HIS A 8 23.27 49.76 -19.22
N LEU A 9 22.11 50.12 -19.76
CA LEU A 9 20.81 49.62 -19.26
C LEU A 9 20.26 48.39 -20.01
N ALA A 10 20.67 48.14 -21.25
CA ALA A 10 20.12 47.05 -22.06
C ALA A 10 20.71 45.65 -21.74
N ARG A 11 21.79 45.58 -20.97
CA ARG A 11 22.52 44.32 -20.71
C ARG A 11 22.11 43.62 -19.40
N ALA A 12 21.31 44.27 -18.55
CA ALA A 12 20.87 43.72 -17.27
C ALA A 12 19.58 42.88 -17.36
N GLN A 13 18.71 43.13 -18.35
CA GLN A 13 17.44 42.39 -18.50
C GLN A 13 17.56 41.06 -19.25
N SER A 14 18.53 40.89 -20.17
CA SER A 14 18.61 39.66 -20.98
C SER A 14 19.10 38.43 -20.21
N GLY A 15 19.67 38.63 -19.00
CA GLY A 15 20.08 37.53 -18.11
C GLY A 15 19.07 37.20 -17.02
N GLN A 16 18.13 38.11 -16.73
CA GLN A 16 17.14 37.92 -15.66
C GLN A 16 16.18 36.77 -16.00
N VAL A 17 15.68 36.71 -17.24
CA VAL A 17 14.82 35.61 -17.71
C VAL A 17 15.54 34.26 -17.63
N ALA A 18 16.85 34.23 -17.93
CA ALA A 18 17.64 33.01 -17.84
C ALA A 18 17.78 32.53 -16.39
N VAL A 19 17.97 33.45 -15.43
CA VAL A 19 18.05 33.12 -14.00
C VAL A 19 16.70 32.69 -13.43
N GLU A 20 15.63 33.40 -13.78
CA GLU A 20 14.26 33.03 -13.37
C GLU A 20 13.88 31.66 -13.94
N THR A 21 14.17 31.40 -15.23
CA THR A 21 13.90 30.10 -15.85
C THR A 21 14.75 28.98 -15.24
N ALA A 22 16.02 29.26 -14.90
CA ALA A 22 16.91 28.28 -14.27
C ALA A 22 16.42 27.79 -12.90
N ILE A 23 15.64 28.62 -12.19
CA ILE A 23 15.05 28.26 -10.89
C ILE A 23 13.64 27.65 -11.08
N VAL A 24 12.83 28.22 -11.97
CA VAL A 24 11.44 27.82 -12.17
C VAL A 24 11.32 26.48 -12.88
N LEU A 25 12.14 26.22 -13.91
CA LEU A 25 12.03 25.00 -14.72
C LEU A 25 12.27 23.71 -13.91
N PRO A 26 13.32 23.58 -13.07
CA PRO A 26 13.49 22.40 -12.22
C PRO A 26 12.33 22.20 -11.25
N LEU A 27 11.75 23.29 -10.73
CA LEU A 27 10.60 23.23 -9.81
C LEU A 27 9.34 22.72 -10.53
N PHE A 28 9.08 23.18 -11.75
CA PHE A 28 7.96 22.67 -12.55
C PHE A 28 8.15 21.21 -12.95
N VAL A 29 9.35 20.80 -13.36
CA VAL A 29 9.64 19.39 -13.68
C VAL A 29 9.42 18.52 -12.45
N PHE A 30 9.89 18.95 -11.28
CA PHE A 30 9.65 18.27 -10.01
C PHE A 30 8.16 18.13 -9.69
N LEU A 31 7.39 19.21 -9.88
CA LEU A 31 5.95 19.21 -9.64
C LEU A 31 5.22 18.24 -10.59
N ILE A 32 5.56 18.24 -11.87
CA ILE A 32 4.96 17.34 -12.87
C ILE A 32 5.25 15.88 -12.52
N LEU A 33 6.51 15.54 -12.24
CA LEU A 33 6.90 14.17 -11.84
C LEU A 33 6.22 13.74 -10.54
N GLY A 34 6.10 14.64 -9.57
CA GLY A 34 5.39 14.40 -8.32
C GLY A 34 3.90 14.12 -8.52
N ILE A 35 3.22 14.92 -9.36
CA ILE A 35 1.80 14.70 -9.69
C ILE A 35 1.60 13.38 -10.42
N LEU A 36 2.50 13.03 -11.35
CA LEU A 36 2.46 11.73 -12.03
C LEU A 36 2.57 10.56 -11.04
N GLN A 37 3.50 10.64 -10.08
CA GLN A 37 3.68 9.58 -9.08
C GLN A 37 2.44 9.44 -8.17
N LEU A 38 1.86 10.57 -7.76
CA LEU A 38 0.61 10.56 -6.98
C LEU A 38 -0.58 10.01 -7.80
N GLY A 39 -0.64 10.32 -9.09
CA GLY A 39 -1.64 9.76 -10.01
C GLY A 39 -1.55 8.23 -10.10
N LEU A 40 -0.33 7.69 -10.28
CA LEU A 40 -0.09 6.25 -10.29
C LEU A 40 -0.45 5.60 -8.94
N MET A 41 -0.12 6.24 -7.82
CA MET A 41 -0.52 5.76 -6.49
C MET A 41 -2.04 5.79 -6.28
N HIS A 42 -2.73 6.78 -6.86
CA HIS A 42 -4.18 6.83 -6.82
C HIS A 42 -4.81 5.66 -7.59
N GLN A 43 -4.30 5.37 -8.79
CA GLN A 43 -4.71 4.19 -9.56
C GLN A 43 -4.45 2.89 -8.78
N ALA A 44 -3.27 2.76 -8.16
CA ALA A 44 -2.92 1.63 -7.32
C ALA A 44 -3.89 1.48 -6.14
N ARG A 45 -4.32 2.58 -5.50
CA ARG A 45 -5.32 2.56 -4.43
C ARG A 45 -6.69 2.09 -4.90
N LEU A 46 -7.14 2.51 -6.08
CA LEU A 46 -8.40 2.05 -6.65
C LEU A 46 -8.36 0.54 -6.92
N LEU A 47 -7.27 0.04 -7.51
CA LEU A 47 -7.08 -1.40 -7.73
C LEU A 47 -6.95 -2.17 -6.43
N THR A 48 -6.31 -1.62 -5.39
CA THR A 48 -6.21 -2.26 -4.07
C THR A 48 -7.58 -2.43 -3.42
N LYS A 49 -8.49 -1.45 -3.55
CA LYS A 49 -9.88 -1.60 -3.09
C LYS A 49 -10.62 -2.71 -3.83
N TYR A 50 -10.43 -2.79 -5.14
CA TYR A 50 -11.03 -3.86 -5.94
C TYR A 50 -10.39 -5.23 -5.64
N ALA A 51 -9.09 -5.27 -5.36
CA ALA A 51 -8.37 -6.45 -4.91
C ALA A 51 -8.87 -6.92 -3.54
N ALA A 52 -9.14 -6.01 -2.61
CA ALA A 52 -9.76 -6.34 -1.32
C ALA A 52 -11.15 -6.98 -1.49
N TYR A 53 -11.98 -6.44 -2.38
CA TYR A 53 -13.26 -7.06 -2.72
C TYR A 53 -13.10 -8.49 -3.29
N LYS A 54 -12.18 -8.67 -4.25
CA LYS A 54 -11.93 -9.98 -4.86
C LYS A 54 -11.31 -10.99 -3.90
N ALA A 55 -10.39 -10.54 -3.06
CA ALA A 55 -9.79 -11.34 -2.00
C ALA A 55 -10.85 -11.84 -1.03
N VAL A 56 -11.68 -10.95 -0.48
CA VAL A 56 -12.76 -11.34 0.43
C VAL A 56 -13.74 -12.30 -0.23
N ARG A 57 -14.11 -12.07 -1.50
CA ARG A 57 -15.00 -12.97 -2.24
C ARG A 57 -14.40 -14.36 -2.44
N ALA A 58 -13.09 -14.46 -2.72
CA ALA A 58 -12.42 -15.75 -2.79
C ALA A 58 -12.42 -16.43 -1.42
N GLY A 59 -12.11 -15.67 -0.36
CA GLY A 59 -12.13 -16.15 1.01
C GLY A 59 -13.52 -16.61 1.48
N SER A 60 -14.59 -15.93 1.07
CA SER A 60 -15.95 -16.29 1.49
C SER A 60 -16.40 -17.65 0.92
N ILE A 61 -15.84 -18.09 -0.21
CA ILE A 61 -16.18 -19.36 -0.88
C ILE A 61 -15.16 -20.47 -0.52
N HIS A 62 -13.92 -20.10 -0.18
CA HIS A 62 -12.84 -21.03 0.14
C HIS A 62 -12.49 -21.05 1.64
N ASN A 63 -13.51 -21.05 2.51
CA ASN A 63 -13.36 -21.28 3.95
C ASN A 63 -12.35 -20.32 4.62
N ALA A 64 -12.28 -19.07 4.15
CA ALA A 64 -11.33 -18.03 4.55
C ALA A 64 -9.83 -18.36 4.34
N SER A 65 -9.47 -19.22 3.38
CA SER A 65 -8.07 -19.55 3.08
C SER A 65 -7.28 -18.34 2.57
N VAL A 66 -6.23 -17.95 3.30
CA VAL A 66 -5.38 -16.79 2.97
C VAL A 66 -4.69 -16.96 1.62
N LYS A 67 -4.27 -18.19 1.28
CA LYS A 67 -3.58 -18.51 0.02
C LYS A 67 -4.43 -18.19 -1.21
N GLU A 68 -5.71 -18.53 -1.19
CA GLU A 68 -6.62 -18.24 -2.31
C GLU A 68 -6.99 -16.75 -2.36
N MET A 69 -7.08 -16.09 -1.21
CA MET A 69 -7.29 -14.64 -1.14
C MET A 69 -6.10 -13.86 -1.72
N GLU A 70 -4.86 -14.25 -1.38
CA GLU A 70 -3.64 -13.64 -1.91
C GLU A 70 -3.55 -13.79 -3.43
N LYS A 71 -3.80 -14.99 -3.96
CA LYS A 71 -3.87 -15.23 -5.42
C LYS A 71 -4.90 -14.33 -6.10
N ALA A 72 -6.12 -14.24 -5.54
CA ALA A 72 -7.17 -13.39 -6.09
C ALA A 72 -6.79 -11.90 -6.05
N ALA A 73 -6.11 -11.44 -5.00
CA ALA A 73 -5.60 -10.07 -4.90
C ALA A 73 -4.52 -9.79 -5.95
N VAL A 74 -3.54 -10.69 -6.09
CA VAL A 74 -2.46 -10.58 -7.09
C VAL A 74 -3.02 -10.53 -8.51
N ALA A 75 -4.07 -11.30 -8.81
CA ALA A 75 -4.68 -11.32 -10.14
C ALA A 75 -5.25 -9.94 -10.54
N VAL A 76 -5.83 -9.22 -9.58
CA VAL A 76 -6.35 -7.87 -9.78
C VAL A 76 -5.23 -6.84 -9.90
N LEU A 77 -4.19 -6.99 -9.08
CA LEU A 77 -3.07 -6.05 -9.01
C LEU A 77 -2.06 -6.24 -10.13
N LEU A 78 -2.14 -7.34 -10.89
CA LEU A 78 -1.21 -7.72 -11.95
C LEU A 78 -0.86 -6.58 -12.91
N PRO A 79 -1.79 -5.72 -13.38
CA PRO A 79 -1.45 -4.63 -14.29
C PRO A 79 -0.55 -3.55 -13.67
N VAL A 80 -0.56 -3.37 -12.35
CA VAL A 80 0.26 -2.36 -11.63
C VAL A 80 1.46 -2.96 -10.90
N LEU A 81 1.63 -4.29 -10.91
CA LEU A 81 2.84 -4.92 -10.38
C LEU A 81 4.05 -4.51 -11.22
N ALA A 82 4.98 -3.82 -10.55
CA ALA A 82 6.29 -3.50 -11.08
C ALA A 82 7.28 -4.61 -10.73
N LYS A 83 8.23 -4.84 -11.63
CA LYS A 83 9.38 -5.72 -11.44
C LYS A 83 10.63 -4.87 -11.60
N ARG A 84 11.67 -5.23 -10.85
CA ARG A 84 12.99 -4.65 -11.03
C ARG A 84 13.71 -5.38 -12.15
N SER A 85 14.33 -4.63 -13.07
CA SER A 85 15.25 -5.22 -14.04
C SER A 85 16.47 -5.81 -13.34
N SER A 86 16.96 -6.95 -13.83
CA SER A 86 18.12 -7.64 -13.26
C SER A 86 19.37 -6.74 -13.34
N GLY A 87 20.04 -6.53 -12.21
CA GLY A 87 21.25 -5.70 -12.08
C GLY A 87 21.17 -4.70 -10.91
N SER A 88 22.33 -4.28 -10.39
CA SER A 88 22.42 -3.33 -9.26
C SER A 88 21.79 -1.97 -9.58
N ASP A 89 21.88 -1.53 -10.83
CA ASP A 89 21.25 -0.30 -11.38
C ASP A 89 19.99 -0.57 -12.19
N GLY A 90 19.26 -1.65 -11.88
CA GLY A 90 17.94 -1.89 -12.47
C GLY A 90 17.04 -0.65 -12.41
N ILE A 91 16.05 -0.57 -13.28
CA ILE A 91 14.94 0.37 -13.12
C ILE A 91 13.70 -0.45 -12.79
N GLU A 92 12.82 0.12 -11.96
CA GLU A 92 11.49 -0.46 -11.75
C GLU A 92 10.67 -0.22 -13.02
N TYR A 93 10.07 -1.27 -13.56
CA TYR A 93 9.19 -1.15 -14.72
C TYR A 93 7.97 -2.05 -14.56
N VAL A 94 6.87 -1.61 -15.15
CA VAL A 94 5.62 -2.37 -15.19
C VAL A 94 5.51 -2.99 -16.57
N ARG A 95 5.55 -4.33 -16.64
CA ARG A 95 5.26 -5.02 -17.90
C ARG A 95 3.79 -4.79 -18.26
N PRO A 96 3.48 -4.29 -19.48
CA PRO A 96 2.10 -4.13 -19.91
C PRO A 96 1.40 -5.49 -19.98
N VAL A 97 0.08 -5.44 -19.89
CA VAL A 97 -0.79 -6.61 -19.96
C VAL A 97 -1.88 -6.30 -20.99
N SER A 98 -1.47 -6.28 -22.26
CA SER A 98 -2.31 -5.90 -23.40
C SER A 98 -2.99 -7.09 -24.07
N SER A 99 -2.45 -8.30 -23.89
CA SER A 99 -2.99 -9.56 -24.41
C SER A 99 -3.19 -10.63 -23.33
N GLY A 100 -4.01 -11.64 -23.64
CA GLY A 100 -4.21 -12.79 -22.75
C GLY A 100 -2.93 -13.59 -22.50
N GLN A 101 -2.04 -13.71 -23.50
CA GLN A 101 -0.74 -14.37 -23.34
C GLN A 101 0.20 -13.59 -22.41
N GLU A 102 0.21 -12.26 -22.49
CA GLU A 102 1.00 -11.42 -21.59
C GLU A 102 0.49 -11.53 -20.15
N PHE A 103 -0.83 -11.60 -19.98
CA PHE A 103 -1.46 -11.82 -18.68
C PHE A 103 -1.02 -13.16 -18.08
N THR A 104 -1.16 -14.27 -18.80
CA THR A 104 -0.80 -15.60 -18.29
C THR A 104 0.68 -15.72 -17.99
N THR A 105 1.54 -15.16 -18.83
CA THR A 105 2.99 -15.14 -18.57
C THR A 105 3.30 -14.34 -17.30
N LYS A 106 2.67 -13.17 -17.12
CA LYS A 106 2.91 -12.32 -15.93
C LYS A 106 2.35 -12.97 -14.67
N TRP A 107 1.21 -13.64 -14.80
CA TRP A 107 0.59 -14.42 -13.74
C TRP A 107 1.51 -15.56 -13.29
N ASN A 108 1.99 -16.40 -14.21
CA ASN A 108 2.85 -17.54 -13.87
C ASN A 108 4.15 -17.12 -13.18
N GLU A 109 4.69 -15.95 -13.51
CA GLU A 109 5.87 -15.39 -12.84
C GLU A 109 5.57 -14.83 -11.44
N MET A 110 4.38 -14.26 -11.23
CA MET A 110 4.06 -13.46 -10.03
C MET A 110 3.08 -14.15 -9.06
N MET A 111 2.51 -15.29 -9.43
CA MET A 111 1.56 -16.04 -8.61
C MET A 111 2.14 -16.56 -7.29
N GLY A 112 3.48 -16.66 -7.20
CA GLY A 112 4.18 -16.96 -5.96
C GLY A 112 4.04 -15.87 -4.89
N ASN A 113 3.56 -14.67 -5.27
CA ASN A 113 3.33 -13.53 -4.38
C ASN A 113 4.57 -13.06 -3.60
N GLU A 114 5.77 -13.47 -4.00
CA GLU A 114 7.04 -13.11 -3.36
C GLU A 114 7.85 -12.17 -4.25
N MET A 115 8.37 -11.09 -3.68
CA MET A 115 9.30 -10.21 -4.38
C MET A 115 10.72 -10.78 -4.26
N GLY A 116 11.30 -11.33 -5.32
CA GLY A 116 12.65 -11.92 -5.23
C GLY A 116 13.77 -10.99 -4.70
N ASP A 117 13.58 -9.67 -4.77
CA ASP A 117 14.56 -8.67 -4.32
C ASP A 117 14.46 -8.28 -2.83
N THR A 118 13.31 -8.58 -2.20
CA THR A 118 12.92 -8.11 -0.86
C THR A 118 12.11 -9.18 -0.13
N ASP A 119 12.24 -9.32 1.19
CA ASP A 119 11.45 -10.27 1.99
C ASP A 119 9.98 -9.82 2.19
N LEU A 120 9.36 -9.30 1.13
CA LEU A 120 8.03 -8.72 1.10
C LEU A 120 7.19 -9.42 0.03
N LYS A 121 5.91 -9.62 0.35
CA LYS A 121 4.92 -10.08 -0.61
C LYS A 121 4.41 -8.93 -1.49
N TYR A 122 3.97 -9.19 -2.71
CA TYR A 122 3.33 -8.15 -3.54
C TYR A 122 2.00 -7.70 -2.93
N ALA A 123 1.14 -8.65 -2.60
CA ALA A 123 -0.14 -8.39 -1.94
C ALA A 123 -0.24 -9.27 -0.69
N GLU A 124 -0.17 -8.65 0.48
CA GLU A 124 -0.35 -9.34 1.74
C GLU A 124 -1.83 -9.25 2.15
N VAL A 125 -2.41 -10.38 2.53
CA VAL A 125 -3.79 -10.46 2.97
C VAL A 125 -3.82 -10.80 4.45
N THR A 126 -4.40 -9.93 5.27
CA THR A 126 -4.59 -10.13 6.70
C THR A 126 -6.06 -10.24 7.01
N ILE A 127 -6.47 -11.32 7.68
CA ILE A 127 -7.84 -11.45 8.19
C ILE A 127 -7.96 -10.58 9.45
N CYS A 128 -8.96 -9.72 9.50
CA CYS A 128 -9.27 -8.87 10.66
C CYS A 128 -10.32 -9.51 11.56
N GLY A 129 -11.09 -10.42 10.99
CA GLY A 129 -12.09 -11.24 11.67
C GLY A 129 -12.88 -12.09 10.67
N PRO A 130 -13.61 -13.10 11.15
CA PRO A 130 -13.93 -13.35 12.54
C PRO A 130 -12.71 -13.86 13.34
N THR A 131 -12.53 -13.36 14.56
CA THR A 131 -11.44 -13.86 15.44
C THR A 131 -11.83 -15.16 16.13
N LYS A 132 -10.86 -15.97 16.56
CA LYS A 132 -11.16 -17.22 17.32
C LYS A 132 -12.08 -16.95 18.53
N LYS A 133 -11.92 -15.80 19.20
CA LYS A 133 -12.78 -15.34 20.31
C LYS A 133 -14.20 -15.00 19.86
N GLU A 134 -14.35 -14.38 18.70
CA GLU A 134 -15.66 -14.06 18.14
C GLU A 134 -16.42 -15.32 17.74
N VAL A 135 -15.75 -16.37 17.28
CA VAL A 135 -16.38 -17.64 16.88
C VAL A 135 -16.65 -18.58 18.08
N GLY A 136 -16.01 -18.40 19.23
CA GLY A 136 -16.43 -19.00 20.51
C GLY A 136 -16.52 -20.53 20.57
N GLY A 137 -16.01 -21.25 19.56
CA GLY A 137 -15.99 -22.71 19.49
C GLY A 137 -14.57 -23.24 19.52
N SER A 138 -14.29 -24.19 20.42
CA SER A 138 -12.96 -24.83 20.59
C SER A 138 -12.69 -25.95 19.56
N GLY A 139 -13.60 -26.19 18.63
CA GLY A 139 -13.45 -27.21 17.60
C GLY A 139 -14.72 -27.37 16.79
N GLY A 140 -14.57 -27.54 15.49
CA GLY A 140 -15.67 -27.74 14.55
C GLY A 140 -15.66 -26.79 13.36
N GLU A 141 -16.71 -26.92 12.56
CA GLU A 141 -17.04 -26.10 11.41
C GLU A 141 -18.10 -25.08 11.85
N LEU A 142 -17.86 -23.79 11.64
CA LEU A 142 -18.89 -22.78 11.82
C LEU A 142 -19.72 -22.75 10.54
N ASP A 143 -20.96 -23.23 10.64
CA ASP A 143 -21.90 -23.19 9.54
C ASP A 143 -22.34 -21.74 9.27
N PHE A 144 -22.20 -21.33 8.02
CA PHE A 144 -22.61 -20.01 7.56
C PHE A 144 -24.13 -19.89 7.44
N ASP A 145 -24.82 -20.98 7.07
CA ASP A 145 -26.25 -21.00 6.77
C ASP A 145 -27.12 -21.24 8.02
N ASP A 146 -26.51 -21.61 9.15
CA ASP A 146 -27.20 -21.82 10.41
C ASP A 146 -27.77 -20.49 10.96
N PRO A 147 -29.11 -20.36 11.07
CA PRO A 147 -29.75 -19.16 11.59
C PRO A 147 -29.36 -18.86 13.04
N ASP A 148 -28.97 -19.85 13.85
CA ASP A 148 -28.55 -19.61 15.23
C ASP A 148 -27.19 -18.87 15.30
N ASN A 149 -26.36 -19.03 14.27
CA ASN A 149 -25.10 -18.31 14.11
C ASN A 149 -25.28 -16.94 13.42
N ALA A 150 -26.33 -16.78 12.61
CA ALA A 150 -26.60 -15.58 11.82
C ALA A 150 -27.58 -14.59 12.48
N ALA A 151 -28.48 -15.08 13.33
CA ALA A 151 -29.58 -14.35 13.96
C ALA A 151 -29.38 -14.22 15.48
N SER A 152 -28.29 -13.57 15.88
CA SER A 152 -28.15 -13.10 17.26
C SER A 152 -28.80 -11.73 17.43
N GLU A 153 -29.54 -11.50 18.53
CA GLU A 153 -30.06 -10.17 18.90
C GLU A 153 -28.93 -9.13 19.09
N ASP A 154 -27.71 -9.59 19.40
CA ASP A 154 -26.51 -8.76 19.51
C ASP A 154 -25.84 -8.56 18.14
N TRP A 155 -25.59 -7.30 17.77
CA TRP A 155 -24.90 -6.92 16.53
C TRP A 155 -23.51 -7.57 16.40
N LYS A 156 -22.89 -7.94 17.53
CA LYS A 156 -21.60 -8.64 17.57
C LYS A 156 -21.66 -10.06 17.04
N GLY A 157 -22.75 -10.81 17.31
CA GLY A 157 -22.87 -12.17 16.80
C GLY A 157 -23.01 -12.21 15.27
N SER A 158 -23.59 -11.16 14.67
CA SER A 158 -23.63 -10.98 13.21
C SER A 158 -22.24 -10.81 12.55
N HIS A 159 -21.17 -10.56 13.32
CA HIS A 159 -19.81 -10.50 12.79
C HIS A 159 -19.17 -11.88 12.63
N ARG A 160 -19.73 -12.93 13.24
CA ARG A 160 -19.21 -14.31 13.17
C ARG A 160 -19.29 -14.88 11.76
N THR A 161 -20.38 -14.55 11.05
CA THR A 161 -20.64 -14.98 9.66
C THR A 161 -20.07 -14.03 8.62
N LYS A 162 -19.32 -12.99 9.02
CA LYS A 162 -18.75 -11.97 8.13
C LYS A 162 -17.23 -12.05 8.12
N LEU A 163 -16.67 -12.31 6.94
CA LEU A 163 -15.24 -12.23 6.70
C LEU A 163 -14.82 -10.78 6.49
N ARG A 164 -13.87 -10.32 7.30
CA ARG A 164 -13.28 -8.98 7.27
C ARG A 164 -11.81 -9.14 6.93
N VAL A 165 -11.38 -8.54 5.83
CA VAL A 165 -10.02 -8.68 5.33
C VAL A 165 -9.43 -7.31 5.08
N GLN A 166 -8.15 -7.18 5.37
CA GLN A 166 -7.30 -6.10 4.95
C GLN A 166 -6.32 -6.61 3.91
N VAL A 167 -6.31 -5.99 2.73
CA VAL A 167 -5.28 -6.20 1.73
C VAL A 167 -4.27 -5.07 1.83
N THR A 168 -3.01 -5.43 2.04
CA THR A 168 -1.87 -4.53 2.00
C THR A 168 -1.11 -4.77 0.69
N PHE A 169 -1.27 -3.85 -0.24
CA PHE A 169 -0.51 -3.85 -1.49
C PHE A 169 0.82 -3.12 -1.29
N ASN A 170 1.92 -3.85 -1.42
CA ASN A 170 3.26 -3.30 -1.32
C ASN A 170 3.65 -2.70 -2.68
N TYR A 171 3.23 -1.46 -2.91
CA TYR A 171 3.42 -0.77 -4.18
C TYR A 171 4.84 -0.23 -4.32
N ARG A 172 5.55 -0.65 -5.37
CA ARG A 172 6.86 -0.09 -5.72
C ARG A 172 6.68 1.28 -6.38
N LEU A 173 7.41 2.28 -5.89
CA LEU A 173 7.39 3.63 -6.46
C LEU A 173 8.33 3.66 -7.68
N ILE A 174 7.80 4.05 -8.85
CA ILE A 174 8.49 3.90 -10.14
C ILE A 174 9.25 5.17 -10.52
N ILE A 175 8.68 6.35 -10.24
CA ILE A 175 9.27 7.62 -10.66
C ILE A 175 10.43 7.98 -9.74
N PRO A 176 11.67 8.12 -10.28
CA PRO A 176 12.82 8.47 -9.48
C PRO A 176 12.67 9.85 -8.84
N PHE A 177 13.34 10.07 -7.72
CA PHE A 177 13.22 11.24 -6.82
C PHE A 177 11.88 11.34 -6.09
N ALA A 178 10.76 11.23 -6.80
CA ALA A 178 9.42 11.24 -6.18
C ALA A 178 9.23 10.02 -5.26
N ASP A 179 9.80 8.88 -5.64
CA ASP A 179 9.90 7.66 -4.84
C ASP A 179 10.44 7.90 -3.44
N TRP A 180 11.62 8.51 -3.31
CA TRP A 180 12.28 8.77 -2.03
C TRP A 180 11.50 9.78 -1.19
N VAL A 181 11.03 10.88 -1.80
CA VAL A 181 10.26 11.92 -1.10
C VAL A 181 8.95 11.34 -0.54
N ILE A 182 8.23 10.55 -1.33
CA ILE A 182 6.98 9.94 -0.92
C ILE A 182 7.24 8.84 0.12
N PHE A 183 8.25 8.02 -0.07
CA PHE A 183 8.63 7.00 0.91
C PHE A 183 8.97 7.62 2.27
N GLN A 184 9.75 8.71 2.30
CA GLN A 184 10.07 9.37 3.55
C GLN A 184 8.84 10.03 4.19
N SER A 185 7.99 10.69 3.40
CA SER A 185 6.77 11.33 3.92
C SER A 185 5.75 10.32 4.46
N THR A 186 5.58 9.17 3.81
CA THR A 186 4.65 8.11 4.24
C THR A 186 5.08 7.42 5.53
N ARG A 187 6.38 7.43 5.84
CA ARG A 187 6.94 6.87 7.09
C ARG A 187 6.85 7.81 8.28
N ALA A 188 6.36 9.04 8.09
CA ALA A 188 6.39 10.10 9.10
C ALA A 188 7.78 10.29 9.76
N ARG A 189 8.86 9.86 9.09
CA ARG A 189 10.23 10.02 9.57
C ARG A 189 10.75 11.38 9.12
N ASP A 190 11.55 12.00 9.98
CA ASP A 190 12.10 13.36 9.81
C ASP A 190 12.65 13.58 8.38
N LEU A 191 11.99 14.43 7.59
CA LEU A 191 12.60 14.98 6.37
C LEU A 191 13.82 15.82 6.78
N PRO A 192 14.90 15.86 5.97
CA PRO A 192 16.04 16.72 6.23
C PRO A 192 15.59 18.19 6.43
N MET A 193 16.30 18.93 7.28
CA MET A 193 15.93 20.24 7.86
C MET A 193 15.33 21.24 6.85
N LEU A 194 15.71 21.17 5.58
CA LEU A 194 15.26 22.04 4.49
C LEU A 194 13.80 21.84 4.04
N MET A 195 13.16 20.70 4.33
CA MET A 195 11.80 20.36 3.84
C MET A 195 10.77 20.18 4.97
N ARG A 196 11.05 20.72 6.17
CA ARG A 196 10.33 20.36 7.39
C ARG A 196 9.38 21.45 7.87
N MET A 197 8.10 21.13 8.04
CA MET A 197 7.26 21.76 9.07
C MET A 197 7.55 21.07 10.41
N LYS A 198 7.90 21.84 11.44
CA LYS A 198 8.21 21.34 12.78
C LYS A 198 6.94 20.80 13.43
N VAL A 199 6.81 19.48 13.53
CA VAL A 199 5.76 18.82 14.32
C VAL A 199 6.12 18.95 15.80
N ARG A 200 5.15 19.31 16.65
CA ARG A 200 5.34 19.50 18.10
C ARG A 200 5.62 18.14 18.77
N ASP A 201 6.54 18.10 19.74
CA ASP A 201 6.99 16.84 20.35
C ASP A 201 5.89 16.08 21.12
N GLU A 202 4.80 16.75 21.46
CA GLU A 202 3.60 16.17 22.07
C GLU A 202 2.78 15.36 21.04
N ASP A 203 2.63 15.89 19.81
CA ASP A 203 1.93 15.21 18.71
C ASP A 203 2.72 13.98 18.21
N ARG A 204 4.06 14.03 18.30
CA ARG A 204 4.95 12.88 18.00
C ARG A 204 4.62 11.62 18.80
N ARG A 205 4.22 11.75 20.07
CA ARG A 205 3.88 10.59 20.93
C ARG A 205 2.53 9.98 20.57
N ALA A 206 1.63 10.78 20.00
CA ALA A 206 0.33 10.32 19.48
C ALA A 206 0.42 9.72 18.07
N GLU A 207 1.42 10.12 17.27
CA GLU A 207 1.67 9.61 15.91
C GLU A 207 2.60 8.38 15.85
N ALA A 208 3.37 8.12 16.92
CA ALA A 208 4.20 6.93 17.09
C ALA A 208 3.53 5.55 16.87
N PRO A 209 2.20 5.34 17.01
CA PRO A 209 1.60 4.03 16.73
C PRO A 209 1.22 3.81 15.26
N ARG A 210 1.46 4.75 14.33
CA ARG A 210 1.20 4.53 12.90
C ARG A 210 2.20 3.51 12.32
N ARG A 211 1.88 2.22 12.42
CA ARG A 211 2.70 1.14 11.87
C ARG A 211 2.77 1.27 10.34
N PHE A 212 3.96 1.59 9.84
CA PHE A 212 4.21 1.66 8.40
C PHE A 212 4.12 0.26 7.76
N GLY A 213 4.72 -0.75 8.38
CA GLY A 213 4.62 -2.14 7.96
C GLY A 213 3.34 -2.86 8.41
N SER A 214 3.05 -4.00 7.79
CA SER A 214 2.00 -4.92 8.24
C SER A 214 2.29 -5.45 9.66
N ALA A 215 1.26 -5.96 10.35
CA ALA A 215 1.39 -6.49 11.71
C ALA A 215 2.36 -7.68 11.80
N SER A 216 2.40 -8.51 10.74
CA SER A 216 3.26 -9.68 10.56
C SER A 216 4.71 -9.33 10.20
N THR A 217 4.89 -8.36 9.30
CA THR A 217 6.16 -8.12 8.60
C THR A 217 6.99 -6.99 9.23
N GLY A 218 6.35 -6.09 9.99
CA GLY A 218 7.02 -4.95 10.62
C GLY A 218 7.66 -3.96 9.62
N GLU A 219 8.47 -3.02 10.10
CA GLU A 219 9.11 -1.99 9.24
C GLU A 219 10.45 -2.44 8.63
N GLY A 220 11.09 -3.46 9.20
CA GLY A 220 12.45 -3.89 8.85
C GLY A 220 12.64 -4.24 7.37
N PRO A 221 11.74 -5.02 6.73
CA PRO A 221 11.87 -5.37 5.32
C PRO A 221 11.76 -4.17 4.38
N TYR A 222 11.00 -3.13 4.75
CA TYR A 222 10.94 -1.87 3.98
C TYR A 222 12.24 -1.07 4.11
N ASP A 223 12.88 -1.08 5.29
CA ASP A 223 14.19 -0.48 5.49
C ASP A 223 15.29 -1.21 4.70
N ALA A 224 15.24 -2.54 4.69
CA ALA A 224 16.15 -3.36 3.89
C ALA A 224 15.99 -3.09 2.39
N ALA A 225 14.76 -2.95 1.90
CA ALA A 225 14.48 -2.57 0.51
C ALA A 225 15.02 -1.16 0.18
N ALA A 226 14.80 -0.19 1.08
CA ALA A 226 15.27 1.17 0.91
C ALA A 226 16.80 1.27 0.85
N SER A 227 17.52 0.42 1.59
CA SER A 227 18.99 0.34 1.51
C SER A 227 19.49 -0.04 0.11
N LYS A 228 18.69 -0.78 -0.65
CA LYS A 228 18.94 -1.17 -2.05
C LYS A 228 18.38 -0.16 -3.07
N ARG A 229 17.95 1.02 -2.61
CA ARG A 229 17.24 2.05 -3.41
C ARG A 229 15.91 1.56 -4.00
N ILE A 230 15.25 0.62 -3.33
CA ILE A 230 13.91 0.14 -3.70
C ILE A 230 12.93 0.73 -2.70
N TYR A 231 12.14 1.71 -3.15
CA TYR A 231 11.16 2.38 -2.31
C TYR A 231 9.77 1.79 -2.50
N ILE A 232 9.20 1.30 -1.40
CA ILE A 232 7.92 0.59 -1.39
C ILE A 232 6.97 1.30 -0.43
N ALA A 233 5.80 1.66 -0.94
CA ALA A 233 4.72 2.27 -0.16
C ALA A 233 3.58 1.26 0.06
N PRO A 234 3.26 0.91 1.32
CA PRO A 234 2.15 0.02 1.62
C PRO A 234 0.82 0.76 1.44
N ILE A 235 0.01 0.30 0.49
CA ILE A 235 -1.35 0.79 0.23
C ILE A 235 -2.33 -0.22 0.82
N ARG A 236 -3.21 0.23 1.72
CA ARG A 236 -4.14 -0.64 2.44
C ARG A 236 -5.58 -0.40 2.01
N ALA A 237 -6.33 -1.47 1.84
CA ALA A 237 -7.78 -1.42 1.70
C ALA A 237 -8.43 -2.54 2.52
N THR A 238 -9.53 -2.21 3.18
CA THR A 238 -10.35 -3.17 3.92
C THR A 238 -11.65 -3.42 3.17
N TYR A 239 -12.12 -4.67 3.22
CA TYR A 239 -13.43 -5.03 2.72
C TYR A 239 -14.06 -6.09 3.63
N THR A 240 -15.38 -6.13 3.66
CA THR A 240 -16.14 -7.06 4.51
C THR A 240 -17.25 -7.69 3.68
N MET A 241 -17.40 -9.01 3.74
CA MET A 241 -18.45 -9.75 3.05
C MET A 241 -18.98 -10.84 3.98
N ARG A 242 -20.22 -11.26 3.77
CA ARG A 242 -20.73 -12.48 4.40
C ARG A 242 -20.01 -13.70 3.81
N MET A 243 -19.75 -14.69 4.65
CA MET A 243 -19.27 -16.00 4.20
C MET A 243 -20.27 -16.63 3.22
N GLN A 244 -19.82 -17.56 2.40
CA GLN A 244 -20.64 -18.39 1.50
C GLN A 244 -20.17 -19.86 1.54
N SER A 245 -19.35 -20.17 2.53
CA SER A 245 -18.77 -21.45 2.83
C SER A 245 -18.52 -21.46 4.32
N ASN A 246 -18.45 -22.65 4.88
CA ASN A 246 -18.29 -22.80 6.31
C ASN A 246 -16.86 -22.49 6.73
N LEU A 247 -16.68 -22.07 7.98
CA LEU A 247 -15.36 -21.72 8.48
C LEU A 247 -14.79 -22.86 9.33
N TYR A 248 -13.63 -23.38 8.94
CA TYR A 248 -12.96 -24.42 9.70
C TYR A 248 -12.08 -23.81 10.81
N LEU A 249 -12.45 -24.07 12.06
CA LEU A 249 -11.79 -23.47 13.23
C LEU A 249 -10.43 -24.09 13.58
N ASN A 250 -10.13 -25.24 12.96
CA ASN A 250 -8.86 -25.96 13.15
C ASN A 250 -7.76 -25.50 12.17
N THR A 251 -8.05 -24.56 11.28
CA THR A 251 -7.07 -24.03 10.33
C THR A 251 -6.30 -22.87 10.98
N ASP A 252 -4.97 -22.88 10.88
CA ASP A 252 -4.08 -21.86 11.46
C ASP A 252 -4.30 -20.43 10.89
N ASP A 253 -5.17 -20.29 9.90
CA ASP A 253 -5.42 -19.05 9.16
C ASP A 253 -6.26 -18.02 9.95
N LEU A 254 -6.91 -18.40 11.05
CA LEU A 254 -7.74 -17.48 11.83
C LEU A 254 -6.95 -16.71 12.89
N PRO A 255 -7.05 -15.37 12.92
CA PRO A 255 -6.31 -14.56 13.87
C PRO A 255 -6.90 -14.64 15.29
N GLU A 256 -6.04 -14.66 16.30
CA GLU A 256 -6.45 -14.63 17.71
C GLU A 256 -6.94 -13.25 18.15
N SER A 257 -6.47 -12.19 17.48
CA SER A 257 -6.81 -10.80 17.75
C SER A 257 -6.97 -10.01 16.46
N ASN A 258 -7.74 -8.91 16.49
CA ASN A 258 -7.87 -8.04 15.33
C ASN A 258 -6.60 -7.19 15.18
N GLU A 259 -5.69 -7.63 14.31
CA GLU A 259 -4.42 -6.96 14.04
C GLU A 259 -4.52 -5.90 12.93
N CYS A 260 -5.70 -5.71 12.34
CA CYS A 260 -5.86 -4.81 11.21
C CYS A 260 -5.73 -3.34 11.61
N LEU A 261 -4.98 -2.62 10.79
CA LEU A 261 -4.67 -1.22 10.97
C LEU A 261 -5.80 -0.38 10.36
N LEU A 262 -6.81 -0.08 11.18
CA LEU A 262 -7.88 0.82 10.76
C LEU A 262 -7.34 2.25 10.71
N PRO A 263 -7.51 2.98 9.59
CA PRO A 263 -6.96 4.33 9.42
C PRO A 263 -7.49 5.38 10.40
N PHE A 264 -8.51 5.04 11.20
CA PHE A 264 -9.16 5.89 12.19
C PHE A 264 -9.26 5.23 13.59
N SER A 265 -8.51 4.16 13.87
CA SER A 265 -8.48 3.59 15.22
C SER A 265 -7.69 4.52 16.14
N TYR A 266 -8.40 5.40 16.83
CA TYR A 266 -7.89 6.05 18.03
C TYR A 266 -7.75 4.97 19.10
N LYS A 267 -6.52 4.75 19.57
CA LYS A 267 -6.31 3.93 20.76
C LYS A 267 -7.13 4.57 21.88
N LYS A 268 -8.12 3.84 22.41
CA LYS A 268 -8.81 4.28 23.63
C LYS A 268 -7.73 4.40 24.69
N SER A 269 -7.50 5.62 25.18
CA SER A 269 -6.68 5.86 26.37
C SER A 269 -7.21 4.95 27.50
N PRO A 270 -6.32 4.38 28.33
CA PRO A 270 -6.76 3.59 29.48
C PRO A 270 -7.71 4.38 30.38
#